data_AF-A0A7W0SY58-F1
#
_entry.id   AF-A0A7W0SY58-F1
#
_cell.length_a   1.000
_cell.length_b   1.000
_cell.length_c   1.000
_cell.angle_alpha   90.00
_cell.angle_beta   90.00
_cell.angle_gamma   90.00
#
_symmetry.space_group_name_H-M   'P 1'
#
loop_
_entity.id
_entity.type
_entity.pdbx_description
1 polymer ?
#
loop_
_entity_poly.entity_id
_entity_poly.type
_entity_poly.pdbx_seq_one_letter_code
_entity_poly.pdbx_strand_id
1 'polypeptide(L)' 'VNAKLNDIVTRAFNETWALHESKGVAMRLASYGLAVQRVAEATVTRGIYP' A
#
# COMPACT_ATOMS: atom_id res chain seq x y z
N VAL A 1 12.07 -3.52 19.74
CA VAL A 1 11.19 -4.31 18.85
C VAL A 1 9.82 -3.66 18.68
N ASN A 2 9.09 -3.38 19.78
CA ASN A 2 7.73 -2.81 19.72
C ASN A 2 7.63 -1.45 19.02
N ALA A 3 8.60 -0.55 19.21
CA ALA A 3 8.61 0.75 18.53
C ALA A 3 8.61 0.61 17.00
N LYS A 4 9.50 -0.25 16.46
CA LYS A 4 9.57 -0.52 15.02
C LYS A 4 8.29 -1.13 14.46
N LEU A 5 7.66 -2.02 15.23
CA LEU A 5 6.37 -2.60 14.83
C LEU A 5 5.29 -1.52 14.77
N ASN A 6 5.20 -0.67 15.79
CA ASN A 6 4.27 0.44 15.84
C ASN A 6 4.45 1.35 14.62
N ASP A 7 5.68 1.75 14.31
CA ASP A 7 5.98 2.62 13.17
C ASP A 7 5.55 2.01 11.83
N ILE A 8 5.79 0.70 11.63
CA ILE A 8 5.39 0.00 10.40
C ILE A 8 3.86 -0.04 10.26
N VAL A 9 3.15 -0.37 11.34
CA VAL A 9 1.70 -0.50 11.33
C VAL A 9 1.04 0.86 11.16
N THR A 10 1.48 1.89 11.89
CA THR A 10 0.97 3.26 11.75
C THR A 10 1.15 3.79 10.33
N ARG A 11 2.34 3.59 9.74
CA ARG A 11 2.59 4.01 8.36
C ARG A 11 1.69 3.27 7.37
N ALA A 12 1.56 1.94 7.49
CA ALA A 12 0.70 1.15 6.60
C ALA A 12 -0.78 1.55 6.70
N PHE A 13 -1.26 1.88 7.90
CA PHE A 13 -2.60 2.40 8.12
C PHE A 13 -2.80 3.75 7.43
N ASN A 14 -1.88 4.70 7.63
CA ASN A 14 -1.96 6.04 7.05
C ASN A 14 -1.96 6.02 5.51
N GLU A 15 -1.15 5.16 4.90
CA GLU A 15 -1.15 4.98 3.44
C GLU A 15 -2.52 4.47 2.95
N THR A 16 -3.12 3.51 3.66
CA THR A 16 -4.45 2.97 3.33
C THR A 16 -5.55 4.03 3.48
N TRP A 17 -5.46 4.85 4.54
CA TRP A 17 -6.39 5.95 4.79
C TRP A 17 -6.34 7.00 3.68
N ALA A 18 -5.13 7.42 3.27
CA ALA A 18 -4.96 8.37 2.17
C ALA A 18 -5.55 7.85 0.85
N LEU A 19 -5.39 6.55 0.55
CA LEU A 19 -6.01 5.96 -0.64
C LEU A 19 -7.53 5.85 -0.52
N HIS A 20 -8.04 5.50 0.67
CA HIS A 20 -9.48 5.49 0.97
C HIS A 20 -10.12 6.85 0.71
N GLU A 21 -9.55 7.93 1.25
CA GLU A 21 -10.05 9.29 1.06
C GLU A 21 -9.95 9.75 -0.39
N SER A 22 -8.80 9.54 -1.04
CA SER A 22 -8.59 10.00 -2.42
C SER A 22 -9.47 9.28 -3.45
N LYS A 23 -9.86 8.04 -3.19
CA LYS A 23 -10.68 7.23 -4.11
C LYS A 23 -12.15 7.10 -3.68
N GLY A 24 -12.51 7.51 -2.46
CA GLY A 24 -13.87 7.38 -1.93
C GLY A 24 -14.34 5.93 -1.77
N VAL A 25 -13.42 4.98 -1.58
CA VAL A 25 -13.74 3.53 -1.51
C VAL A 25 -13.43 2.97 -0.14
N ALA A 26 -14.21 2.02 0.38
CA ALA A 26 -13.99 1.42 1.70
C ALA A 26 -12.51 1.01 1.96
N MET A 27 -12.03 1.17 3.20
CA MET A 27 -10.65 0.88 3.61
C MET A 27 -10.14 -0.51 3.18
N ARG A 28 -11.03 -1.51 3.17
CA ARG A 28 -10.70 -2.87 2.68
C ARG A 28 -10.35 -2.89 1.18
N LEU A 29 -11.10 -2.15 0.36
CA LEU A 29 -10.81 -2.07 -1.06
C LEU A 29 -9.54 -1.24 -1.32
N ALA A 30 -9.35 -0.14 -0.57
CA ALA A 30 -8.13 0.65 -0.62
C ALA A 30 -6.88 -0.19 -0.26
N SER A 31 -6.95 -1.04 0.76
CA SER A 31 -5.81 -1.89 1.14
C SER A 31 -5.41 -2.87 0.03
N TYR A 32 -6.40 -3.45 -0.67
CA TYR A 32 -6.11 -4.30 -1.82
C TYR A 32 -5.53 -3.50 -2.99
N GLY A 33 -6.04 -2.29 -3.23
CA GLY A 33 -5.50 -1.37 -4.23
C GLY A 33 -4.01 -1.06 -4.00
N LEU A 34 -3.64 -0.67 -2.77
CA LEU A 34 -2.24 -0.43 -2.41
C LEU A 34 -1.36 -1.66 -2.61
N ALA A 35 -1.85 -2.85 -2.22
CA ALA A 35 -1.09 -4.08 -2.37
C ALA A 35 -0.77 -4.38 -3.85
N VAL A 36 -1.78 -4.27 -4.73
CA VAL A 36 -1.62 -4.48 -6.17
C VAL A 36 -0.73 -3.40 -6.78
N GLN A 37 -0.94 -2.14 -6.42
CA GLN A 37 -0.17 -1.01 -6.93
C GLN A 37 1.34 -1.20 -6.70
N ARG A 38 1.75 -1.54 -5.47
CA ARG A 38 3.18 -1.72 -5.16
C ARG A 38 3.84 -2.82 -5.99
N VAL A 39 3.13 -3.94 -6.22
CA VAL A 39 3.64 -5.05 -7.04
C VAL A 39 3.67 -4.63 -8.51
N ALA A 40 2.63 -3.96 -9.00
CA ALA A 40 2.57 -3.46 -10.37
C ALA A 40 3.70 -2.47 -10.66
N GLU A 41 3.93 -1.49 -9.79
CA GLU A 41 5.04 -0.52 -9.89
C GLU A 41 6.40 -1.24 -9.88
N ALA A 42 6.58 -2.23 -9.01
CA ALA A 42 7.79 -3.02 -8.93
C ALA A 42 8.05 -3.82 -10.22
N THR A 43 7.01 -4.37 -10.84
CA THR A 43 7.07 -5.12 -12.11
C THR A 43 7.33 -4.18 -13.29
N VAL A 44 6.63 -3.05 -13.37
CA VAL A 44 6.82 -2.05 -14.45
C VAL A 44 8.24 -1.48 -14.40
N THR A 45 8.76 -1.17 -13.21
CA THR A 45 10.10 -0.61 -13.04
C THR A 45 11.19 -1.60 -13.44
N ARG A 46 11.03 -2.88 -13.10
CA ARG A 46 12.01 -3.93 -13.45
C ARG A 46 11.89 -4.37 -14.90
N GLY A 47 10.75 -4.14 -15.53
CA GLY A 47 10.43 -4.63 -16.85
C GLY A 47 10.19 -6.14 -16.87
N ILE A 48 9.87 -6.65 -18.05
CA ILE A 48 9.79 -8.09 -18.32
C ILE A 48 11.03 -8.45 -19.12
N TYR A 49 11.86 -9.32 -18.55
CA TYR A 49 13.07 -9.87 -19.15
C TYR A 49 12.98 -11.40 -19.02
N PRO A 50 13.56 -12.20 -19.92
CA PRO A 50 14.16 -13.44 -19.49
C PRO A 50 15.46 -13.15 -18.73
#